data_AF-A0A352NQ41-F1
#
_entry.id   AF-A0A352NQ41-F1
#
_cell.length_a   1.000
_cell.length_b   1.000
_cell.length_c   1.000
_cell.angle_alpha   90.00
_cell.angle_beta   90.00
_cell.angle_gamma   90.00
#
_symmetry.space_group_name_H-M   'P 1'
#
loop_
_entity.id
_entity.type
_entity.pdbx_description
1 polymer ?
#
loop_
_entity_poly.entity_id
_entity_poly.type
_entity_poly.pdbx_seq_one_letter_code
_entity_poly.pdbx_strand_id
1 'polypeptide(L)'
;MIKETRYISEKTGELITGQKQRVGERFDPERGYLFRHQKHGFKQFDDISFPESLTDAEIGKLTRLAKNIYRDSNLLAYRGNGGIKPHTPETMSRIICLGQRQIERFLSKMIKQGMMAKCRVEVGEKTEIHYYINPLYFFSGKRINLNLYLLFRTQLDAYIPNWAKSLFIEQTGQSKLN
;
A
#
# COMPACT_ATOMS: atom_id res chain seq x y z
N MET A 1 -6.55 16.15 -15.12
CA MET A 1 -5.20 16.77 -14.96
C MET A 1 -4.58 16.99 -16.34
N ILE A 2 -3.92 18.12 -16.59
CA ILE A 2 -3.25 18.39 -17.87
C ILE A 2 -1.74 18.39 -17.61
N LYS A 3 -0.99 17.55 -18.32
CA LYS A 3 0.47 17.67 -18.40
C LYS A 3 0.78 18.59 -19.57
N GLU A 4 1.48 19.67 -19.30
CA GLU A 4 1.96 20.58 -20.32
C GLU A 4 3.48 20.54 -20.34
N THR A 5 4.06 20.27 -21.52
CA THR A 5 5.50 20.41 -21.76
C THR A 5 5.70 21.58 -22.70
N ARG A 6 6.50 22.57 -22.30
CA ARG A 6 6.78 23.77 -23.08
C ARG A 6 8.27 23.82 -23.41
N TYR A 7 8.59 24.09 -24.66
CA TYR A 7 9.94 24.39 -25.10
C TYR A 7 10.01 25.91 -25.34
N ILE A 8 10.81 26.59 -24.55
CA ILE A 8 10.97 28.04 -24.58
C ILE A 8 12.40 28.34 -25.02
N SER A 9 12.55 29.25 -25.98
CA SER A 9 13.86 29.73 -26.42
C SER A 9 14.54 30.52 -25.28
N GLU A 10 15.71 30.09 -24.83
CA GLU A 10 16.47 30.83 -23.81
C GLU A 10 16.89 32.23 -24.27
N LYS A 11 17.09 32.44 -25.58
CA LYS A 11 17.56 33.73 -26.12
C LYS A 11 16.45 34.75 -26.32
N THR A 12 15.24 34.31 -26.64
CA THR A 12 14.12 35.20 -27.02
C THR A 12 12.93 35.13 -26.06
N GLY A 13 12.86 34.12 -25.19
CA GLY A 13 11.72 33.88 -24.32
C GLY A 13 10.47 33.37 -25.05
N GLU A 14 10.55 33.16 -26.37
CA GLU A 14 9.41 32.73 -27.17
C GLU A 14 9.13 31.23 -27.02
N LEU A 15 7.84 30.90 -26.99
CA LEU A 15 7.37 29.52 -26.98
C LEU A 15 7.56 28.91 -28.37
N ILE A 16 8.49 27.97 -28.49
CA ILE A 16 8.77 27.28 -29.76
C ILE A 16 7.69 26.23 -30.05
N THR A 17 7.33 25.44 -29.03
CA THR A 17 6.35 24.38 -29.17
C THR A 17 5.88 23.90 -27.79
N GLY A 18 4.65 23.40 -27.72
CA GLY A 18 4.08 22.85 -26.51
C GLY A 18 3.18 21.66 -26.80
N GLN A 19 3.24 20.66 -25.92
CA GLN A 19 2.33 19.53 -25.97
C GLN A 19 1.49 19.48 -24.70
N LYS A 20 0.16 19.42 -24.88
CA LYS A 20 -0.80 19.21 -23.79
C LYS A 20 -1.33 17.79 -23.89
N GLN A 21 -1.06 16.99 -22.88
CA GLN A 21 -1.60 15.64 -22.76
C GLN A 21 -2.62 15.60 -21.63
N ARG A 22 -3.82 15.07 -21.91
CA ARG A 22 -4.78 14.71 -20.87
C ARG A 22 -4.23 13.49 -20.13
N VAL A 23 -3.93 13.66 -18.85
CA VAL A 23 -3.53 12.56 -17.97
C VAL A 23 -4.78 12.17 -17.17
N GLY A 24 -5.08 10.87 -17.15
CA GLY A 24 -6.20 10.32 -16.37
C GLY A 24 -6.11 10.74 -14.90
N GLU A 25 -7.25 10.78 -14.22
CA GLU A 25 -7.32 11.20 -12.83
C GLU A 25 -6.45 10.30 -11.94
N ARG A 26 -5.42 10.93 -11.37
CA ARG A 26 -4.48 10.26 -10.46
C ARG A 26 -5.10 10.01 -9.09
N PHE A 27 -6.17 10.70 -8.73
CA PHE A 27 -6.90 10.45 -7.50
C PHE A 27 -8.37 10.27 -7.82
N ASP A 28 -8.94 9.21 -7.27
CA ASP A 28 -10.34 8.83 -7.41
C ASP A 28 -10.91 8.84 -5.99
N PRO A 29 -11.97 9.61 -5.68
CA PRO A 29 -12.48 9.71 -4.31
C PRO A 29 -12.89 8.37 -3.70
N GLU A 30 -13.38 7.42 -4.51
CA GLU A 30 -13.84 6.11 -4.05
C GLU A 30 -12.69 5.10 -4.01
N ARG A 31 -11.75 5.19 -4.95
CA ARG A 31 -10.70 4.18 -5.17
C ARG A 31 -9.32 4.59 -4.67
N GLY A 32 -9.13 5.87 -4.37
CA GLY A 32 -7.90 6.48 -3.87
C GLY A 32 -6.85 6.83 -4.93
N TYR A 33 -5.61 7.03 -4.48
CA TYR A 33 -4.50 7.54 -5.28
C TYR A 33 -3.87 6.47 -6.17
N LEU A 34 -3.67 6.78 -7.46
CA LEU A 34 -2.98 5.95 -8.44
C LEU A 34 -1.49 5.89 -8.14
N PHE A 35 -1.13 4.90 -7.32
CA PHE A 35 0.23 4.66 -6.88
C PHE A 35 1.08 3.90 -7.91
N ARG A 36 0.44 3.05 -8.75
CA ARG A 36 1.10 2.36 -9.87
C ARG A 36 0.32 2.46 -11.18
N HIS A 37 1.03 2.75 -12.25
CA HIS A 37 0.45 2.86 -13.60
C HIS A 37 0.25 1.47 -14.26
N GLN A 38 1.11 0.49 -13.98
CA GLN A 38 1.10 -0.82 -14.65
C GLN A 38 0.22 -1.88 -13.96
N LYS A 39 -0.30 -2.82 -14.77
CA LYS A 39 -1.48 -3.66 -14.48
C LYS A 39 -1.14 -5.00 -13.80
N HIS A 40 0.07 -5.51 -13.95
CA HIS A 40 0.50 -6.79 -13.38
C HIS A 40 2.01 -6.74 -13.10
N GLY A 41 2.43 -7.20 -11.93
CA GLY A 41 3.84 -7.30 -11.57
C GLY A 41 4.10 -6.91 -10.12
N PHE A 42 4.69 -7.84 -9.39
CA PHE A 42 5.20 -7.67 -8.04
C PHE A 42 6.55 -6.96 -8.11
N LYS A 43 6.60 -5.74 -8.65
CA LYS A 43 7.86 -4.98 -8.66
C LYS A 43 8.07 -4.44 -7.25
N GLN A 44 9.20 -4.69 -6.60
CA GLN A 44 9.61 -3.84 -5.48
C GLN A 44 9.84 -2.43 -6.05
N PHE A 45 9.66 -1.39 -5.25
CA PHE A 45 10.21 -0.09 -5.64
C PHE A 45 11.72 -0.29 -5.72
N ASP A 46 12.32 -0.07 -6.89
CA ASP A 46 13.74 -0.40 -7.13
C ASP A 46 14.67 0.39 -6.16
N ASP A 47 14.15 1.46 -5.57
CA ASP A 47 14.75 2.36 -4.58
C ASP A 47 14.40 2.05 -3.11
N ILE A 48 13.48 1.10 -2.83
CA ILE A 48 13.08 0.76 -1.46
C ILE A 48 13.69 -0.57 -1.05
N SER A 49 14.73 -0.47 -0.23
CA SER A 49 15.36 -1.63 0.40
C SER A 49 14.52 -2.16 1.56
N PHE A 50 14.57 -3.46 1.81
CA PHE A 50 14.05 -4.03 3.06
C PHE A 50 14.81 -3.46 4.27
N PRO A 51 14.15 -3.33 5.44
CA PRO A 51 14.84 -2.93 6.66
C PRO A 51 16.01 -3.88 6.96
N GLU A 52 17.20 -3.32 7.24
CA GLU A 52 18.44 -4.10 7.48
C GLU A 52 18.32 -5.11 8.63
N SER A 53 17.37 -4.87 9.55
CA SER A 53 17.08 -5.78 10.66
C SER A 53 16.36 -7.07 10.24
N LEU A 54 15.92 -7.18 8.99
CA LEU A 54 15.27 -8.37 8.45
C LEU A 54 16.30 -9.34 7.89
N THR A 55 16.18 -10.59 8.30
CA THR A 55 16.95 -11.69 7.72
C THR A 55 16.33 -12.15 6.40
N ASP A 56 17.13 -12.75 5.51
CA ASP A 56 16.62 -13.38 4.27
C ASP A 56 15.52 -14.40 4.54
N ALA A 57 15.64 -15.14 5.64
CA ALA A 57 14.64 -16.10 6.07
C ALA A 57 13.30 -15.44 6.46
N GLU A 58 13.32 -14.21 6.98
CA GLU A 58 12.11 -13.43 7.28
C GLU A 58 11.53 -12.80 6.02
N ILE A 59 12.38 -12.27 5.14
CA ILE A 59 11.98 -11.73 3.85
C ILE A 59 11.29 -12.83 3.03
N GLY A 60 11.88 -14.02 2.93
CA GLY A 60 11.29 -15.15 2.23
C GLY A 60 9.94 -15.60 2.79
N LYS A 61 9.77 -15.55 4.13
CA LYS A 61 8.47 -15.82 4.78
C LYS A 61 7.44 -14.75 4.45
N LEU A 62 7.84 -13.47 4.49
CA LEU A 62 6.97 -12.36 4.14
C LEU A 62 6.56 -12.41 2.66
N THR A 63 7.48 -12.78 1.75
CA THR A 63 7.17 -13.02 0.34
C THR A 63 6.14 -14.15 0.16
N ARG A 64 6.24 -15.24 0.94
CA ARG A 64 5.22 -16.31 0.94
C ARG A 64 3.86 -15.81 1.40
N LEU A 65 3.79 -15.01 2.46
CA LEU A 65 2.54 -14.38 2.89
C LEU A 65 2.00 -13.44 1.82
N ALA A 66 2.86 -12.65 1.18
CA ALA A 66 2.45 -11.65 0.21
C ALA A 66 1.81 -12.22 -1.06
N LYS A 67 2.03 -13.51 -1.36
CA LYS A 67 1.26 -14.24 -2.40
C LYS A 67 -0.23 -14.44 -2.04
N ASN A 68 -0.60 -14.25 -0.78
CA ASN A 68 -1.97 -14.36 -0.26
C ASN A 68 -2.59 -12.98 0.01
N ILE A 69 -2.05 -11.93 -0.60
CA ILE A 69 -2.68 -10.63 -0.59
C ILE A 69 -3.95 -10.68 -1.45
N TYR A 70 -5.07 -10.27 -0.88
CA TYR A 70 -6.31 -10.06 -1.63
C TYR A 70 -6.17 -8.86 -2.57
N ARG A 71 -6.76 -9.03 -3.75
CA ARG A 71 -6.62 -8.11 -4.87
C ARG A 71 -7.07 -6.69 -4.48
N ASP A 72 -6.26 -5.70 -4.84
CA ASP A 72 -6.56 -4.27 -4.69
C ASP A 72 -6.79 -3.78 -3.24
N SER A 73 -6.49 -4.60 -2.20
CA SER A 73 -6.67 -4.21 -0.78
C SER A 73 -5.42 -4.31 0.08
N ASN A 74 -4.41 -5.07 -0.35
CA ASN A 74 -3.23 -5.40 0.47
C ASN A 74 -3.51 -6.16 1.77
N LEU A 75 -4.74 -6.66 1.95
CA LEU A 75 -5.16 -7.54 3.06
C LEU A 75 -4.63 -8.96 2.83
N LEU A 76 -4.06 -9.58 3.86
CA LEU A 76 -3.81 -11.02 3.86
C LEU A 76 -5.12 -11.78 4.07
N ALA A 77 -5.57 -12.46 3.03
CA ALA A 77 -6.84 -13.18 3.05
C ALA A 77 -6.86 -14.35 2.06
N TYR A 78 -7.79 -15.26 2.29
CA TYR A 78 -8.05 -16.41 1.43
C TYR A 78 -9.52 -16.48 1.06
N ARG A 79 -9.82 -17.22 -0.02
CA ARG A 79 -11.20 -17.51 -0.40
C ARG A 79 -11.69 -18.73 0.38
N GLY A 80 -12.76 -18.57 1.14
CA GLY A 80 -13.41 -19.65 1.87
C GLY A 80 -14.91 -19.70 1.61
N ASN A 81 -15.61 -20.59 2.32
CA ASN A 81 -17.07 -20.65 2.27
C ASN A 81 -17.66 -19.34 2.79
N GLY A 82 -18.50 -18.69 1.98
CA GLY A 82 -19.11 -17.41 2.31
C GLY A 82 -18.29 -16.17 1.94
N GLY A 83 -17.21 -16.31 1.16
CA GLY A 83 -16.49 -15.17 0.58
C GLY A 83 -15.01 -15.09 0.99
N ILE A 84 -14.52 -13.86 1.10
CA ILE A 84 -13.12 -13.58 1.45
C ILE A 84 -12.99 -13.57 2.97
N LYS A 85 -12.01 -14.31 3.50
CA LYS A 85 -11.73 -14.42 4.93
C LYS A 85 -10.31 -13.95 5.24
N PRO A 86 -10.11 -13.11 6.27
CA PRO A 86 -8.77 -12.69 6.65
C PRO A 86 -7.95 -13.87 7.17
N HIS A 87 -6.63 -13.82 6.94
CA HIS A 87 -5.72 -14.76 7.57
C HIS A 87 -5.52 -14.42 9.05
N THR A 88 -5.70 -15.42 9.92
CA THR A 88 -5.33 -15.35 11.35
C THR A 88 -3.86 -15.76 11.55
N PRO A 89 -3.24 -15.46 12.71
CA PRO A 89 -1.91 -15.97 13.06
C PRO A 89 -1.77 -17.48 12.88
N GLU A 90 -2.80 -18.25 13.20
CA GLU A 90 -2.82 -19.72 13.06
C GLU A 90 -2.77 -20.15 11.59
N THR A 91 -3.47 -19.44 10.71
CA THR A 91 -3.42 -19.75 9.27
C THR A 91 -2.11 -19.28 8.63
N MET A 92 -1.60 -18.12 9.05
CA MET A 92 -0.31 -17.59 8.59
C MET A 92 0.85 -18.49 9.02
N SER A 93 0.83 -19.00 10.25
CA SER A 93 1.87 -19.87 10.79
C SER A 93 2.03 -21.14 9.95
N ARG A 94 0.93 -21.69 9.41
CA ARG A 94 0.95 -22.82 8.45
C ARG A 94 1.56 -22.41 7.12
N ILE A 95 1.22 -21.22 6.61
CA ILE A 95 1.74 -20.72 5.32
C ILE A 95 3.26 -20.54 5.36
N ILE A 96 3.82 -20.10 6.49
CA ILE A 96 5.26 -19.82 6.63
C ILE A 96 6.02 -20.82 7.51
N CYS A 97 5.36 -21.91 7.89
CA CYS A 97 5.91 -23.02 8.66
C CYS A 97 6.57 -22.58 9.99
N LEU A 98 5.85 -21.77 10.78
CA LEU A 98 6.29 -21.32 12.10
C LEU A 98 5.42 -21.92 13.21
N GLY A 99 6.01 -22.15 14.38
CA GLY A 99 5.25 -22.46 15.59
C GLY A 99 4.50 -21.23 16.15
N GLN A 100 3.51 -21.45 17.02
CA GLN A 100 2.63 -20.38 17.52
C GLN A 100 3.41 -19.21 18.17
N ARG A 101 4.40 -19.50 19.01
CA ARG A 101 5.24 -18.44 19.63
C ARG A 101 6.09 -17.68 18.61
N GLN A 102 6.49 -18.36 17.53
CA GLN A 102 7.33 -17.76 16.50
C GLN A 102 6.52 -16.87 15.56
N ILE A 103 5.28 -17.24 15.21
CA ILE A 103 4.43 -16.38 14.38
C ILE A 103 4.11 -15.07 15.10
N GLU A 104 3.82 -15.09 16.40
CA GLU A 104 3.55 -13.86 17.17
C GLU A 104 4.76 -12.91 17.18
N ARG A 105 5.96 -13.46 17.36
CA ARG A 105 7.21 -12.70 17.30
C ARG A 105 7.47 -12.15 15.90
N PHE A 106 7.25 -12.98 14.87
CA PHE A 106 7.39 -12.60 13.48
C PHE A 106 6.44 -11.45 13.12
N LEU A 107 5.15 -11.59 13.39
CA LEU A 107 4.13 -10.57 13.11
C LEU A 107 4.43 -9.28 13.87
N SER A 108 4.77 -9.38 15.16
CA SER A 108 5.14 -8.22 15.97
C SER A 108 6.36 -7.48 15.40
N LYS A 109 7.38 -8.22 14.93
CA LYS A 109 8.54 -7.64 14.25
C LYS A 109 8.15 -6.99 12.93
N MET A 110 7.37 -7.66 12.07
CA MET A 110 6.94 -7.11 10.78
C MET A 110 6.13 -5.82 10.96
N ILE A 111 5.27 -5.75 11.98
CA ILE A 111 4.52 -4.54 12.32
C ILE A 111 5.47 -3.44 12.81
N LYS A 112 6.38 -3.77 13.74
CA LYS A 112 7.36 -2.80 14.27
C LYS A 112 8.25 -2.21 13.17
N GLN A 113 8.62 -3.02 12.17
CA GLN A 113 9.44 -2.60 11.04
C GLN A 113 8.64 -1.92 9.91
N GLY A 114 7.33 -1.69 10.10
CA GLY A 114 6.48 -1.04 9.10
C GLY A 114 6.22 -1.89 7.85
N MET A 115 6.52 -3.18 7.90
CA MET A 115 6.27 -4.13 6.79
C MET A 115 4.81 -4.57 6.75
N MET A 116 4.15 -4.56 7.91
CA MET A 116 2.75 -4.97 8.09
C MET A 116 2.02 -4.01 9.01
N ALA A 117 0.70 -4.01 8.92
CA ALA A 117 -0.19 -3.37 9.87
C ALA A 117 -1.27 -4.35 10.31
N LYS A 118 -1.80 -4.16 11.53
CA LYS A 118 -2.99 -4.89 11.99
C LYS A 118 -4.10 -3.89 12.30
N CYS A 119 -5.33 -4.23 11.91
CA CYS A 119 -6.52 -3.42 12.15
C CYS A 119 -7.61 -4.30 12.77
N ARG A 120 -8.40 -3.74 13.70
CA ARG A 120 -9.62 -4.38 14.19
C ARG A 120 -10.78 -3.92 13.32
N VAL A 121 -11.56 -4.88 12.82
CA VAL A 121 -12.71 -4.62 11.95
C VAL A 121 -13.94 -5.29 12.55
N GLU A 122 -15.02 -4.54 12.64
CA GLU A 122 -16.32 -5.06 13.07
C GLU A 122 -17.05 -5.64 11.86
N VAL A 123 -17.41 -6.92 11.95
CA VAL A 123 -18.13 -7.66 10.91
C VAL A 123 -19.37 -8.26 11.57
N GLY A 124 -20.50 -7.56 11.42
CA GLY A 124 -21.72 -7.87 12.18
C GLY A 124 -21.46 -7.71 13.67
N GLU A 125 -21.71 -8.76 14.45
CA GLU A 125 -21.51 -8.78 15.91
C GLU A 125 -20.10 -9.25 16.33
N LYS A 126 -19.19 -9.47 15.37
CA LYS A 126 -17.85 -10.01 15.65
C LYS A 126 -16.77 -8.98 15.36
N THR A 127 -15.76 -8.95 16.20
CA THR A 127 -14.51 -8.23 15.92
C THR A 127 -13.49 -9.18 15.32
N GLU A 128 -13.02 -8.87 14.12
CA GLU A 128 -11.94 -9.58 13.44
C GLU A 128 -10.64 -8.76 13.46
N ILE A 129 -9.50 -9.45 13.45
CA ILE A 129 -8.19 -8.81 13.26
C ILE A 129 -7.75 -9.05 11.83
N HIS A 130 -7.53 -7.96 11.09
CA HIS A 130 -7.08 -7.98 9.71
C HIS A 130 -5.61 -7.57 9.65
N TYR A 131 -4.82 -8.30 8.86
CA TYR A 131 -3.41 -8.02 8.64
C TYR A 131 -3.18 -7.52 7.22
N TYR A 132 -2.55 -6.36 7.10
CA TYR A 132 -2.23 -5.74 5.82
C TYR A 132 -0.72 -5.73 5.61
N ILE A 133 -0.29 -5.90 4.36
CA ILE A 133 1.11 -5.74 3.98
C ILE A 133 1.33 -4.34 3.40
N ASN A 134 2.43 -3.71 3.77
CA ASN A 134 2.75 -2.37 3.30
C ASN A 134 2.98 -2.36 1.77
N PRO A 135 2.23 -1.51 1.02
CA PRO A 135 2.31 -1.43 -0.44
C PRO A 135 3.66 -0.93 -0.98
N LEU A 136 4.54 -0.37 -0.14
CA LEU A 136 5.92 -0.04 -0.54
C LEU A 136 6.76 -1.28 -0.83
N TYR A 137 6.49 -2.40 -0.18
CA TYR A 137 7.27 -3.62 -0.39
C TYR A 137 6.54 -4.60 -1.29
N PHE A 138 5.23 -4.78 -1.06
CA PHE A 138 4.41 -5.73 -1.79
C PHE A 138 3.04 -5.14 -2.07
N PHE A 139 2.66 -5.01 -3.34
CA PHE A 139 1.42 -4.35 -3.74
C PHE A 139 0.64 -5.18 -4.76
N SER A 140 -0.62 -5.49 -4.45
CA SER A 140 -1.49 -6.31 -5.30
C SER A 140 -2.46 -5.49 -6.16
N GLY A 141 -2.30 -4.17 -6.20
CA GLY A 141 -3.20 -3.27 -6.91
C GLY A 141 -2.49 -2.11 -7.59
N LYS A 142 -3.29 -1.11 -7.95
CA LYS A 142 -2.80 0.14 -8.57
C LYS A 142 -3.02 1.36 -7.72
N ARG A 143 -4.04 1.33 -6.86
CA ARG A 143 -4.48 2.48 -6.08
C ARG A 143 -4.33 2.22 -4.61
N ILE A 144 -3.77 3.18 -3.90
CA ILE A 144 -3.80 3.21 -2.44
C ILE A 144 -5.14 3.85 -2.07
N ASN A 145 -6.02 3.09 -1.43
CA ASN A 145 -7.27 3.62 -0.88
C ASN A 145 -7.01 4.30 0.48
N LEU A 146 -8.03 4.99 1.02
CA LEU A 146 -7.92 5.70 2.30
C LEU A 146 -7.44 4.80 3.44
N ASN A 147 -8.04 3.63 3.60
CA ASN A 147 -7.69 2.70 4.69
C ASN A 147 -6.22 2.29 4.61
N LEU A 148 -5.73 1.94 3.42
CA LEU A 148 -4.35 1.54 3.22
C LEU A 148 -3.38 2.71 3.42
N TYR A 149 -3.75 3.92 3.00
CA TYR A 149 -2.99 5.14 3.28
C TYR A 149 -2.88 5.38 4.78
N LEU A 150 -4.00 5.35 5.52
CA LEU A 150 -4.00 5.59 6.96
C LEU A 150 -3.19 4.55 7.74
N LEU A 151 -3.26 3.28 7.35
CA LEU A 151 -2.50 2.19 7.99
C LEU A 151 -0.98 2.37 7.85
N PHE A 152 -0.52 2.98 6.75
CA PHE A 152 0.91 3.12 6.42
C PHE A 152 1.33 4.58 6.19
N ARG A 153 0.60 5.54 6.78
CA ARG A 153 0.79 6.98 6.50
C ARG A 153 2.22 7.42 6.73
N THR A 154 2.80 7.03 7.87
CA THR A 154 4.15 7.43 8.25
C THR A 154 5.21 6.96 7.25
N GLN A 155 4.99 5.81 6.59
CA GLN A 155 5.89 5.30 5.55
C GLN A 155 5.55 5.87 4.16
N LEU A 156 4.27 6.01 3.84
CA LEU A 156 3.79 6.42 2.53
C LEU A 156 3.93 7.92 2.26
N ASP A 157 3.96 8.76 3.29
CA ASP A 157 4.05 10.21 3.13
C ASP A 157 5.30 10.64 2.34
N ALA A 158 6.40 9.90 2.40
CA ALA A 158 7.59 10.19 1.61
C ALA A 158 7.39 9.93 0.09
N TYR A 159 6.43 9.07 -0.28
CA TYR A 159 6.25 8.57 -1.66
C TYR A 159 4.94 9.04 -2.31
N ILE A 160 4.06 9.68 -1.55
CA ILE A 160 2.80 10.24 -2.04
C ILE A 160 2.96 11.76 -2.14
N PRO A 161 2.53 12.41 -3.24
CA PRO A 161 2.65 13.86 -3.37
C PRO A 161 1.69 14.58 -2.41
N ASN A 162 2.09 15.75 -1.90
CA ASN A 162 1.34 16.50 -0.88
C ASN A 162 -0.14 16.73 -1.26
N TRP A 163 -0.44 17.04 -2.52
CA TRP A 163 -1.82 17.23 -2.97
C TRP A 163 -2.69 15.99 -2.78
N ALA A 164 -2.14 14.77 -2.95
CA ALA A 164 -2.89 13.53 -2.74
C ALA A 164 -3.05 13.22 -1.25
N LYS A 165 -2.05 13.57 -0.42
CA LYS A 165 -2.17 13.47 1.04
C LYS A 165 -3.31 14.33 1.56
N SER A 166 -3.39 15.58 1.10
CA SER A 166 -4.47 16.51 1.49
C SER A 166 -5.84 15.93 1.17
N LEU A 167 -6.02 15.35 -0.01
CA LEU A 167 -7.29 14.70 -0.39
C LEU A 167 -7.64 13.51 0.51
N PHE A 168 -6.67 12.69 0.93
CA PHE A 168 -6.94 11.64 1.91
C PHE A 168 -7.35 12.19 3.29
N ILE A 169 -6.71 13.27 3.75
CA ILE A 169 -7.05 13.91 5.04
C ILE A 169 -8.43 14.56 4.97
N GLU A 170 -8.81 15.16 3.85
CA GLU A 170 -10.16 15.69 3.63
C GLU A 170 -11.22 14.59 3.75
N GLN A 171 -10.95 13.38 3.26
CA GLN A 171 -11.86 12.24 3.36
C GLN A 171 -12.08 11.73 4.79
N THR A 172 -11.16 12.00 5.74
CA THR A 172 -11.37 11.60 7.14
C THR A 172 -12.26 12.57 7.91
N GLY A 173 -12.68 13.69 7.30
CA GLY A 173 -13.41 14.75 7.98
C GLY A 173 -12.55 15.54 8.98
N GLN A 174 -11.23 15.31 9.02
CA GLN A 174 -10.31 16.05 9.86
C GLN A 174 -9.80 17.28 9.10
N SER A 175 -10.35 18.45 9.38
CA SER A 175 -9.76 19.72 8.93
C SER A 175 -8.36 19.87 9.52
N LYS A 176 -7.32 19.75 8.68
CA LYS A 176 -5.92 20.13 8.88
C LYS A 176 -5.38 19.91 10.31
N LEU A 177 -4.71 18.79 10.55
CA LEU A 177 -3.75 18.69 11.64
C LEU A 177 -2.44 19.35 11.19
N ASN A 178 -2.07 20.39 11.95
CA ASN A 178 -0.90 21.28 11.83
C ASN A 178 0.39 20.62 11.34
#